data_AF-A0A2G9T4N5-F1
#
_entry.id   AF-A0A2G9T4N5-F1
#
_cell.length_a   1.000
_cell.length_b   1.000
_cell.length_c   1.000
_cell.angle_alpha   90.00
_cell.angle_beta   90.00
_cell.angle_gamma   90.00
#
_symmetry.space_group_name_H-M   'P 1'
#
loop_
_entity.id
_entity.type
_entity.pdbx_description
1 polymer ?
#
loop_
_entity_poly.entity_id
_entity_poly.type
_entity_poly.pdbx_seq_one_letter_code
_entity_poly.pdbx_strand_id
1 'polypeptide(L)'
;MTNPWADEELNTGKMHRCNLHMVSGRLAGENMTGAGRAFWYQPAFFSKIAPQWHINAVGITDSSLPTVSVFAKDDNANDSYERGVVFYKGDDGKVVGVLMLNVYGSGVDVSRRLIEEARSVDDFQQLAKLYQLYRPAEAEDEEKNEEKIEKA
;
A
#
# COMPACT_ATOMS: atom_id res chain seq x y z
N MET A 1 -0.64 20.01 26.78
CA MET A 1 -1.89 19.24 26.59
C MET A 1 -1.94 18.88 25.12
N THR A 2 -1.31 17.76 24.75
CA THR A 2 -1.25 17.28 23.36
C THR A 2 -2.58 16.61 23.04
N ASN A 3 -3.15 16.92 21.88
CA ASN A 3 -4.50 16.49 21.53
C ASN A 3 -4.46 14.97 21.23
N PRO A 4 -5.19 14.11 21.96
CA PRO A 4 -5.05 12.65 21.86
C PRO A 4 -5.57 12.05 20.54
N TRP A 5 -6.12 12.88 19.66
CA TRP A 5 -6.61 12.51 18.32
C TRP A 5 -5.70 13.00 17.20
N ALA A 6 -4.66 13.79 17.54
CA ALA A 6 -3.66 14.22 16.58
C ALA A 6 -2.67 13.07 16.39
N ASP A 7 -2.60 12.57 15.16
CA ASP A 7 -1.48 11.75 14.71
C ASP A 7 -0.21 12.60 14.82
N GLU A 8 0.87 12.05 15.38
CA GLU A 8 2.09 12.80 15.70
C GLU A 8 2.81 13.32 14.44
N GLU A 9 2.59 12.66 13.29
CA GLU A 9 3.19 13.05 12.00
C GLU A 9 2.23 13.81 11.06
N LEU A 10 0.93 13.82 11.37
CA LEU A 10 -0.11 14.28 10.46
C LEU A 10 -0.99 15.33 11.13
N ASN A 11 -0.82 16.58 10.70
CA ASN A 11 -1.59 17.75 11.16
C ASN A 11 -3.11 17.45 11.25
N THR A 12 -3.83 18.14 12.14
CA THR A 12 -5.25 17.89 12.48
C THR A 12 -6.19 17.92 11.27
N GLY A 13 -6.29 16.81 10.55
CA GLY A 13 -7.11 16.63 9.37
C GLY A 13 -8.22 15.62 9.62
N LYS A 14 -9.43 15.92 9.14
CA LYS A 14 -10.52 14.94 9.12
C LYS A 14 -10.23 13.90 8.04
N MET A 15 -10.29 12.63 8.39
CA MET A 15 -10.09 11.54 7.43
C MET A 15 -11.39 10.79 7.19
N HIS A 16 -11.81 10.70 5.94
CA HIS A 16 -13.06 10.03 5.55
C HIS A 16 -12.77 8.58 5.11
N ARG A 17 -12.49 7.70 6.08
CA ARG A 17 -12.04 6.32 5.81
C ARG A 17 -12.84 5.31 6.66
N CYS A 18 -13.42 4.28 6.05
CA CYS A 18 -14.29 3.33 6.78
C CYS A 18 -13.55 2.64 7.95
N ASN A 19 -12.34 2.15 7.70
CA ASN A 19 -11.53 1.46 8.70
C ASN A 19 -11.16 2.37 9.89
N LEU A 20 -10.98 3.67 9.64
CA LEU A 20 -10.74 4.64 10.69
C LEU A 20 -11.93 4.74 11.64
N HIS A 21 -13.14 4.91 11.10
CA HIS A 21 -14.35 5.09 11.90
C HIS A 21 -14.64 3.87 12.78
N MET A 22 -14.38 2.66 12.27
CA MET A 22 -14.51 1.43 13.06
C MET A 22 -13.51 1.39 14.22
N VAL A 23 -12.24 1.71 13.96
CA VAL A 23 -11.18 1.65 14.98
C VAL A 23 -11.33 2.78 16.01
N SER A 24 -11.64 3.99 15.58
CA SER A 24 -11.86 5.13 16.47
C SER A 24 -13.08 4.94 17.36
N GLY A 25 -14.17 4.39 16.81
CA GLY A 25 -15.38 4.07 17.59
C GLY A 25 -15.11 3.01 18.66
N ARG A 26 -14.39 1.94 18.30
CA ARG A 26 -13.97 0.92 19.26
C ARG A 26 -13.06 1.49 20.35
N LEU A 27 -12.04 2.27 19.97
CA LEU A 27 -11.13 2.89 20.93
C LEU A 27 -11.86 3.84 21.88
N ALA A 28 -12.81 4.63 21.37
CA ALA A 28 -13.65 5.49 22.19
C ALA A 28 -14.43 4.67 23.23
N GLY A 29 -14.99 3.51 22.84
CA GLY A 29 -15.62 2.57 23.76
C GLY A 29 -14.69 2.07 24.85
N GLU A 30 -13.49 1.59 24.49
CA GLU A 30 -12.48 1.11 25.44
C GLU A 30 -12.08 2.23 26.43
N ASN A 31 -11.94 3.46 25.95
CA ASN A 31 -11.58 4.61 26.77
C ASN A 31 -12.71 5.06 27.70
N MET A 32 -13.97 4.94 27.27
CA MET A 32 -15.13 5.18 28.15
C MET A 32 -15.21 4.17 29.31
N THR A 33 -14.67 2.96 29.15
CA THR A 33 -14.54 1.97 30.23
C THR A 33 -13.28 2.10 31.08
N GLY A 34 -12.50 3.18 30.90
CA GLY A 34 -11.33 3.50 31.71
C GLY A 34 -10.00 2.93 31.20
N ALA A 35 -9.93 2.42 29.97
CA ALA A 35 -8.67 1.89 29.42
C ALA A 35 -7.62 2.98 29.12
N GLY A 36 -8.04 4.21 28.83
CA GLY A 36 -7.14 5.36 28.63
C GLY A 36 -6.09 5.20 27.53
N ARG A 37 -6.38 4.42 26.47
CA ARG A 37 -5.46 4.11 25.38
C ARG A 37 -5.37 5.26 24.39
N ALA A 38 -4.15 5.56 23.93
CA ALA A 38 -3.89 6.51 22.85
C ALA A 38 -4.36 5.97 21.49
N PHE A 39 -4.64 6.87 20.55
CA PHE A 39 -5.01 6.53 19.18
C PHE A 39 -3.75 6.44 18.30
N TRP A 40 -3.27 5.22 18.04
CA TRP A 40 -2.04 4.95 17.26
C TRP A 40 -2.32 4.22 15.93
N TYR A 41 -3.54 4.32 15.41
CA TYR A 41 -3.95 3.59 14.22
C TYR A 41 -3.75 4.39 12.94
N GLN A 42 -2.87 3.90 12.05
CA GLN A 42 -2.72 4.44 10.70
C GLN A 42 -3.84 3.97 9.78
N PRO A 43 -4.70 4.89 9.30
CA PRO A 43 -5.87 4.49 8.54
C PRO A 43 -5.53 4.04 7.11
N ALA A 44 -6.34 3.09 6.65
CA ALA A 44 -6.51 2.53 5.30
C ALA A 44 -7.49 3.31 4.40
N PHE A 45 -7.21 3.57 3.12
CA PHE A 45 -8.26 3.87 2.12
C PHE A 45 -8.25 2.81 1.04
N PHE A 46 -9.43 2.41 0.58
CA PHE A 46 -9.58 1.52 -0.56
C PHE A 46 -10.77 1.95 -1.41
N SER A 47 -10.67 1.74 -2.72
CA SER A 47 -11.73 1.98 -3.69
C SER A 47 -11.69 0.88 -4.76
N LYS A 48 -12.86 0.31 -5.06
CA LYS A 48 -13.02 -0.65 -6.15
C LYS A 48 -13.78 0.02 -7.28
N ILE A 49 -13.11 0.27 -8.39
CA ILE A 49 -13.69 0.91 -9.58
C ILE A 49 -13.88 -0.17 -10.63
N ALA A 50 -15.13 -0.56 -10.86
CA ALA A 50 -15.50 -1.68 -11.71
C ALA A 50 -14.85 -3.02 -11.24
N PRO A 51 -15.10 -4.16 -11.90
CA PRO A 51 -14.48 -5.43 -11.53
C PRO A 51 -12.94 -5.42 -11.67
N GLN A 52 -12.41 -4.49 -12.49
CA GLN A 52 -11.04 -4.52 -12.96
C GLN A 52 -10.05 -3.68 -12.12
N TRP A 53 -10.47 -2.55 -11.53
CA TRP A 53 -9.56 -1.66 -10.81
C TRP A 53 -9.79 -1.72 -9.30
N HIS A 54 -8.71 -1.98 -8.57
CA HIS A 54 -8.67 -1.89 -7.13
C HIS A 54 -7.59 -0.90 -6.71
N ILE A 55 -7.94 0.09 -5.91
CA ILE A 55 -7.02 1.11 -5.44
C ILE A 55 -6.97 1.02 -3.93
N ASN A 56 -5.78 0.90 -3.36
CA ASN A 56 -5.53 1.02 -1.93
C ASN A 56 -4.57 2.18 -1.68
N ALA A 57 -4.72 2.88 -0.57
CA ALA A 57 -3.84 3.98 -0.19
C ALA A 57 -3.64 4.06 1.33
N VAL A 58 -2.41 4.34 1.75
CA VAL A 58 -1.98 4.51 3.16
C VAL A 58 -1.17 5.79 3.28
N GLY A 59 -1.28 6.51 4.39
CA GLY A 59 -0.54 7.76 4.64
C GLY A 59 -1.04 8.96 3.83
N ILE A 60 -0.13 9.90 3.57
CA ILE A 60 -0.36 11.15 2.82
C ILE A 60 -0.21 10.87 1.33
N THR A 61 -1.32 10.95 0.59
CA THR A 61 -1.33 10.79 -0.87
C THR A 61 -1.74 12.09 -1.53
N ASP A 62 -0.85 13.07 -1.51
CA ASP A 62 -1.02 14.34 -2.22
C ASP A 62 -0.17 14.32 -3.50
N SER A 63 -0.78 14.67 -4.63
CA SER A 63 -0.09 14.76 -5.92
C SER A 63 0.95 15.88 -5.98
N SER A 64 0.90 16.86 -5.06
CA SER A 64 1.90 17.93 -4.97
C SER A 64 3.28 17.41 -4.52
N LEU A 65 3.31 16.26 -3.83
CA LEU A 65 4.52 15.66 -3.29
C LEU A 65 5.34 14.94 -4.37
N PRO A 66 6.68 14.87 -4.23
CA PRO A 66 7.51 14.06 -5.10
C PRO A 66 7.10 12.58 -5.06
N THR A 67 6.78 12.02 -6.23
CA THR A 67 6.32 10.63 -6.36
C THR A 67 7.31 9.76 -7.13
N VAL A 68 7.37 8.49 -6.75
CA VAL A 68 8.07 7.44 -7.51
C VAL A 68 7.07 6.33 -7.76
N SER A 69 6.85 6.00 -9.02
CA SER A 69 5.93 4.95 -9.42
C SER A 69 6.66 3.75 -10.00
N VAL A 70 6.24 2.56 -9.60
CA VAL A 70 6.75 1.29 -10.12
C VAL A 70 5.56 0.48 -10.58
N PHE A 71 5.52 0.20 -11.88
CA PHE A 71 4.47 -0.60 -12.51
C PHE A 71 5.07 -1.89 -13.04
N ALA A 72 4.35 -2.99 -12.89
CA ALA A 72 4.70 -4.24 -13.53
C ALA A 72 3.93 -4.36 -14.85
N LYS A 73 4.66 -4.75 -15.90
CA LYS A 73 4.06 -5.19 -17.16
C LYS A 73 3.70 -6.67 -17.01
N ASP A 74 2.51 -7.05 -17.46
CA ASP A 74 2.14 -8.47 -17.53
C ASP A 74 2.73 -9.08 -18.82
N ASP A 75 3.21 -10.31 -18.76
CA ASP A 75 3.88 -10.97 -19.88
C ASP A 75 2.90 -11.35 -21.01
N ASN A 76 1.60 -11.33 -20.71
CA ASN A 76 0.53 -11.58 -21.66
C ASN A 76 0.25 -10.36 -22.57
N ALA A 77 1.18 -10.08 -23.49
CA ALA A 77 1.04 -9.42 -24.80
C ALA A 77 0.22 -8.11 -24.97
N ASN A 78 -0.44 -7.58 -23.96
CA ASN A 78 -1.10 -6.28 -23.98
C ASN A 78 -0.24 -5.27 -23.23
N ASP A 79 0.04 -4.11 -23.83
CA ASP A 79 0.80 -3.00 -23.26
C ASP A 79 0.09 -2.30 -22.06
N SER A 80 -0.74 -3.02 -21.31
CA SER A 80 -1.51 -2.51 -20.18
C SER A 80 -0.79 -2.75 -18.85
N TYR A 81 -0.54 -1.67 -18.11
CA TYR A 81 -0.07 -1.73 -16.73
C TYR A 81 -1.26 -2.02 -15.80
N GLU A 82 -1.45 -3.29 -15.46
CA GLU A 82 -2.56 -3.70 -14.60
C GLU A 82 -2.27 -3.56 -13.11
N ARG A 83 -0.98 -3.57 -12.72
CA ARG A 83 -0.53 -3.56 -11.33
C ARG A 83 0.58 -2.54 -11.11
N GLY A 84 0.53 -1.84 -9.99
CA GLY A 84 1.57 -0.88 -9.65
C GLY A 84 1.49 -0.35 -8.23
N VAL A 85 2.59 0.26 -7.80
CA VAL A 85 2.70 0.99 -6.53
C VAL A 85 3.29 2.37 -6.81
N VAL A 86 2.75 3.37 -6.14
CA VAL A 86 3.20 4.76 -6.18
C VAL A 86 3.58 5.16 -4.76
N PHE A 87 4.83 5.56 -4.58
CA PHE A 87 5.37 6.05 -3.33
C PHE A 87 5.37 7.57 -3.33
N TYR A 88 4.86 8.17 -2.26
CA TYR A 88 4.89 9.61 -2.01
C TYR A 88 6.01 9.90 -1.02
N LYS A 89 6.91 10.81 -1.39
CA LYS A 89 8.05 11.22 -0.58
C LYS A 89 7.78 12.57 0.07
N GLY A 90 8.16 12.69 1.34
CA GLY A 90 8.27 14.00 1.99
C GLY A 90 9.57 14.70 1.60
N ASP A 91 9.70 15.96 2.01
CA ASP A 91 10.88 16.79 1.74
C ASP A 91 12.17 16.20 2.33
N ASP A 92 12.06 15.42 3.40
CA ASP A 92 13.17 14.73 4.08
C ASP A 92 13.61 13.43 3.37
N GLY A 93 13.05 13.09 2.21
CA GLY A 93 13.33 11.85 1.48
C GLY A 93 12.70 10.58 2.08
N LYS A 94 11.88 10.74 3.12
CA LYS A 94 11.11 9.66 3.76
C LYS A 94 9.82 9.37 2.98
N VAL A 95 9.34 8.13 3.05
CA VAL A 95 8.05 7.75 2.46
C VAL A 95 6.92 8.17 3.40
N VAL A 96 6.07 9.08 2.95
CA VAL A 96 4.93 9.62 3.73
C VAL A 96 3.60 8.99 3.34
N GLY A 97 3.55 8.34 2.18
CA GLY A 97 2.35 7.66 1.72
C GLY A 97 2.62 6.70 0.58
N VAL A 98 1.71 5.75 0.42
CA VAL A 98 1.77 4.71 -0.60
C VAL A 98 0.39 4.51 -1.22
N LEU A 99 0.32 4.53 -2.54
CA LEU A 99 -0.86 4.17 -3.31
C LEU A 99 -0.56 2.89 -4.10
N MET A 100 -1.51 1.96 -4.08
CA MET A 100 -1.39 0.63 -4.64
C MET A 100 -2.53 0.43 -5.64
N LEU A 101 -2.17 0.04 -6.86
CA LEU A 101 -3.09 -0.25 -7.95
C LEU A 101 -3.09 -1.76 -8.21
N ASN A 102 -4.25 -2.37 -8.01
CA ASN A 102 -4.53 -3.80 -8.22
C ASN A 102 -3.61 -4.74 -7.41
N VAL A 103 -3.06 -4.24 -6.30
CA VAL A 103 -2.30 -5.03 -5.32
C VAL A 103 -3.23 -5.39 -4.17
N TYR A 104 -3.35 -6.68 -3.89
CA TYR A 104 -4.20 -7.24 -2.84
C TYR A 104 -3.38 -7.81 -1.68
N GLY A 105 -4.03 -8.06 -0.54
CA GLY A 105 -3.42 -8.75 0.59
C GLY A 105 -2.46 -7.88 1.41
N SER A 106 -1.22 -8.36 1.59
CA SER A 106 -0.24 -7.84 2.55
C SER A 106 0.33 -6.46 2.23
N GLY A 107 0.07 -5.90 1.04
CA GLY A 107 0.61 -4.61 0.63
C GLY A 107 0.26 -3.45 1.58
N VAL A 108 -0.93 -3.49 2.18
CA VAL A 108 -1.36 -2.44 3.15
C VAL A 108 -0.53 -2.51 4.44
N ASP A 109 -0.25 -3.71 4.95
CA ASP A 109 0.50 -3.87 6.20
C ASP A 109 2.00 -3.57 6.00
N VAL A 110 2.55 -3.94 4.83
CA VAL A 110 3.90 -3.53 4.42
C VAL A 110 4.00 -2.01 4.34
N SER A 111 3.00 -1.36 3.73
CA SER A 111 2.97 0.11 3.61
C SER A 111 2.90 0.81 4.96
N ARG A 112 2.11 0.29 5.91
CA ARG A 112 2.04 0.85 7.28
C ARG A 112 3.39 0.79 7.97
N ARG A 113 4.02 -0.38 7.98
CA ARG A 113 5.36 -0.56 8.59
C ARG A 113 6.39 0.36 7.95
N LEU A 114 6.34 0.50 6.63
CA LEU A 114 7.26 1.37 5.90
C LEU A 114 7.13 2.84 6.33
N ILE A 115 5.90 3.32 6.53
CA ILE A 115 5.65 4.69 6.98
C ILE A 115 6.05 4.84 8.45
N GLU A 116 5.71 3.88 9.30
CA GLU A 116 6.06 3.87 10.74
C GLU A 116 7.58 3.85 10.99
N GLU A 117 8.35 3.12 10.18
CA GLU A 117 9.81 3.10 10.29
C GLU A 117 10.47 4.43 9.86
N ALA A 118 9.74 5.27 9.11
CA ALA A 118 10.16 6.61 8.66
C ALA A 118 11.60 6.65 8.08
N ARG A 119 12.04 5.57 7.44
CA ARG A 119 13.40 5.43 6.90
C ARG A 119 13.50 6.07 5.52
N SER A 120 14.61 6.76 5.25
CA SER A 120 14.95 7.22 3.91
C SER A 120 15.21 6.01 3.00
N VAL A 121 14.48 5.92 1.89
CA VAL A 121 14.64 4.83 0.92
C VAL A 121 15.28 5.38 -0.33
N ASP A 122 16.45 4.85 -0.66
CA ASP A 122 17.18 5.23 -1.88
C ASP A 122 16.78 4.36 -3.08
N ASP A 123 16.48 3.06 -2.83
CA ASP A 123 16.11 2.09 -3.87
C ASP A 123 14.65 1.66 -3.79
N PHE A 124 13.80 2.37 -4.55
CA PHE A 124 12.37 2.08 -4.67
C PHE A 124 12.08 0.82 -5.51
N GLN A 125 13.04 0.34 -6.31
CA GLN A 125 12.83 -0.88 -7.10
C GLN A 125 12.89 -2.12 -6.21
N GLN A 126 13.84 -2.16 -5.26
CA GLN A 126 13.87 -3.23 -4.26
C GLN A 126 12.64 -3.21 -3.37
N LEU A 127 12.22 -2.02 -2.93
CA LEU A 127 11.01 -1.85 -2.13
C LEU A 127 9.76 -2.34 -2.88
N ALA A 128 9.66 -2.08 -4.18
CA ALA A 128 8.56 -2.54 -5.01
C ALA A 128 8.44 -4.08 -5.08
N LYS A 129 9.55 -4.83 -4.91
CA LYS A 129 9.52 -6.31 -4.87
C LYS A 129 8.79 -6.87 -3.65
N LEU A 130 8.67 -6.10 -2.56
CA LEU A 130 7.87 -6.50 -1.39
C LEU A 130 6.38 -6.56 -1.71
N TYR A 131 5.95 -5.82 -2.73
CA TYR A 131 4.61 -5.86 -3.25
C TYR A 131 4.53 -6.95 -4.33
N GLN A 132 3.46 -7.74 -4.30
CA GLN A 132 3.22 -8.85 -5.25
C GLN A 132 2.86 -8.33 -6.65
N LEU A 133 3.74 -7.51 -7.21
CA LEU A 133 3.58 -6.87 -8.51
C LEU A 133 3.76 -7.86 -9.66
N TYR A 134 4.67 -8.81 -9.49
CA TYR A 134 4.90 -9.89 -10.44
C TYR A 134 4.09 -11.08 -10.00
N ARG A 135 3.31 -11.67 -10.92
CA ARG A 135 2.85 -13.04 -10.72
C ARG A 135 4.13 -13.88 -10.77
N PRO A 136 4.43 -14.73 -9.77
CA PRO A 136 5.53 -15.68 -9.96
C PRO A 136 5.26 -16.39 -11.27
N ALA A 137 6.24 -16.42 -12.17
CA ALA A 137 6.15 -17.22 -13.38
C ALA A 137 5.73 -18.62 -12.92
N GLU A 138 4.54 -19.05 -13.31
CA GLU A 138 4.11 -20.41 -13.09
C GLU A 138 5.19 -21.28 -13.71
N ALA A 139 5.72 -22.25 -12.96
CA ALA A 139 6.71 -23.21 -13.42
C ALA A 139 6.11 -24.21 -14.44
N GLU A 140 5.25 -23.73 -15.35
CA GLU A 140 4.48 -24.51 -16.31
C GLU A 140 4.95 -24.31 -17.76
N ASP A 141 5.98 -23.49 -18.00
CA ASP A 141 6.55 -23.29 -19.34
C ASP A 141 7.73 -24.25 -19.66
N GLU A 142 8.20 -25.05 -18.70
CA GLU A 142 9.23 -26.06 -18.96
C GLU A 142 8.64 -27.38 -19.52
N GLU A 143 7.46 -27.82 -19.06
CA GLU A 143 6.87 -29.09 -19.53
C GLU A 143 6.39 -29.05 -21.00
N LYS A 144 5.96 -27.89 -21.51
CA LYS A 144 5.54 -27.76 -22.92
C LYS A 144 6.70 -27.72 -23.91
N ASN A 145 7.92 -27.46 -23.45
CA ASN A 145 9.09 -27.44 -24.32
C ASN A 145 9.74 -28.84 -24.42
N GLU A 146 9.61 -29.67 -23.39
CA GLU A 146 10.08 -31.06 -23.39
C GLU A 146 9.20 -31.98 -24.24
N GLU A 147 7.87 -31.83 -24.21
CA GLU A 147 6.97 -32.62 -25.09
C GLU A 147 7.17 -32.36 -26.60
N LYS A 148 7.73 -31.21 -26.97
CA LYS A 148 8.07 -30.89 -28.37
C LYS A 148 9.38 -31.54 -28.84
N ILE A 149 10.29 -31.88 -27.92
CA ILE A 149 11.58 -32.49 -28.25
C ILE A 149 11.43 -34.02 -28.36
N GLU A 150 10.51 -34.63 -27.63
CA GLU A 150 10.28 -36.09 -27.67
C GLU A 150 9.42 -36.56 -28.87
N LYS A 151 8.74 -35.64 -29.56
CA LYS A 151 7.92 -35.93 -30.77
C LYS A 151 8.54 -35.46 -32.09
N ALA A 152 9.82 -35.08 -32.10
CA ALA A 152 10.56 -34.66 -33.29
C ALA A 152 11.53 -35.76 -33.78
#